data_AF-A0A919ZWG1-F1
#
_entry.id   AF-A0A919ZWG1-F1
#
_cell.length_a   1.000
_cell.length_b   1.000
_cell.length_c   1.000
_cell.angle_alpha   90.00
_cell.angle_beta   90.00
_cell.angle_gamma   90.00
#
_symmetry.space_group_name_H-M   'P 1'
#
loop_
_entity.id
_entity.type
_entity.pdbx_description
1 polymer ?
#
loop_
_entity_poly.entity_id
_entity_poly.type
_entity_poly.pdbx_seq_one_letter_code
_entity_poly.pdbx_strand_id
1 'polypeptide(L)'
;MDEYKRRSKTDFLHLLLRMQKLVLGNLNAFELMKRMITAGAAGVHFEDQLASVKKCGHLGGKVLVPTQEAIQKLIAARLASDVSNTPTILIARTDADAADLVTSDVDEKR
;
A
#
# COMPACT_ATOMS: atom_id res chain seq x y z
N MET A 1 18.50 18.43 25.14
CA MET A 1 17.37 18.72 24.22
C MET A 1 17.84 18.27 22.87
N ASP A 2 17.66 16.97 22.66
CA ASP A 2 18.66 16.16 22.00
C ASP A 2 18.40 16.12 20.50
N GLU A 3 19.45 16.51 19.78
CA GLU A 3 20.03 15.66 18.73
C GLU A 3 18.99 14.81 17.97
N TYR A 4 18.09 15.47 17.24
CA TYR A 4 17.49 14.90 16.04
C TYR A 4 18.64 14.73 15.04
N LYS A 5 19.41 13.66 15.25
CA LYS A 5 20.39 13.10 14.33
C LYS A 5 19.67 12.93 13.00
N ARG A 6 19.71 13.97 12.18
CA ARG A 6 19.68 13.89 10.72
C ARG A 6 20.66 12.77 10.40
N ARG A 7 20.11 11.59 10.12
CA ARG A 7 20.88 10.39 9.92
C ARG A 7 21.62 10.59 8.60
N SER A 8 22.83 11.15 8.69
CA SER A 8 23.75 11.26 7.57
C SER A 8 24.20 9.84 7.23
N LYS A 9 23.74 9.32 6.10
CA LYS A 9 24.48 8.38 5.26
C LYS A 9 23.68 8.15 3.98
N THR A 10 24.20 8.74 2.90
CA THR A 10 24.24 8.19 1.54
C THR A 10 22.92 7.99 0.77
N ASP A 11 22.79 8.74 -0.32
CA ASP A 11 21.95 8.44 -1.49
C ASP A 11 22.38 7.12 -2.15
N PHE A 12 22.07 5.99 -1.52
CA PHE A 12 22.07 4.69 -2.18
C PHE A 12 20.63 4.42 -2.61
N LEU A 13 20.34 4.60 -3.91
CA LEU A 13 19.09 4.23 -4.61
C LEU A 13 17.88 3.95 -3.70
N HIS A 14 17.03 4.96 -3.47
CA HIS A 14 15.77 4.79 -2.75
C HIS A 14 14.89 3.74 -3.45
N LEU A 15 14.81 2.54 -2.89
CA LEU A 15 14.04 1.44 -3.47
C LEU A 15 12.56 1.62 -3.12
N LEU A 16 11.76 1.99 -4.13
CA LEU A 16 10.31 1.98 -4.08
C LEU A 16 9.81 0.59 -4.49
N LEU A 17 9.15 -0.12 -3.58
CA LEU A 17 8.69 -1.49 -3.84
C LEU A 17 7.18 -1.54 -4.13
N ARG A 18 6.86 -2.32 -5.17
CA ARG A 18 5.50 -2.62 -5.61
C ARG A 18 4.99 -3.90 -4.94
N MET A 19 3.87 -3.82 -4.24
CA MET A 19 3.19 -5.01 -3.68
C MET A 19 1.89 -5.29 -4.41
N GLN A 20 1.74 -6.51 -4.92
CA GLN A 20 0.68 -6.83 -5.87
C GLN A 20 -0.30 -7.92 -5.45
N LYS A 21 0.05 -8.88 -4.57
CA LYS A 21 -0.75 -10.14 -4.52
C LYS A 21 -1.17 -10.65 -3.14
N LEU A 22 -0.86 -9.95 -2.05
CA LEU A 22 -1.02 -10.53 -0.69
C LEU A 22 -1.82 -9.69 0.30
N VAL A 23 -2.49 -8.62 -0.13
CA VAL A 23 -3.25 -7.73 0.77
C VAL A 23 -4.74 -8.09 0.77
N LEU A 24 -5.08 -9.19 1.44
CA LEU A 24 -6.46 -9.67 1.57
C LEU A 24 -7.27 -8.89 2.63
N GLY A 25 -6.61 -8.17 3.55
CA GLY A 25 -7.26 -7.41 4.61
C GLY A 25 -6.29 -6.51 5.40
N ASN A 26 -6.81 -5.81 6.40
CA ASN A 26 -6.07 -4.76 7.14
C ASN A 26 -4.84 -5.31 7.89
N LEU A 27 -4.97 -6.47 8.54
CA LEU A 27 -3.84 -7.09 9.24
C LEU A 27 -2.73 -7.50 8.27
N ASN A 28 -3.11 -8.05 7.11
CA ASN A 28 -2.16 -8.37 6.06
C ASN A 28 -1.45 -7.10 5.55
N ALA A 29 -2.16 -5.98 5.39
CA ALA A 29 -1.57 -4.71 4.98
C ALA A 29 -0.52 -4.20 5.99
N PHE A 30 -0.86 -4.25 7.29
CA PHE A 30 0.05 -3.88 8.37
C PHE A 30 1.31 -4.75 8.40
N GLU A 31 1.15 -6.07 8.45
CA GLU A 31 2.26 -7.02 8.50
C GLU A 31 3.15 -6.94 7.25
N LEU A 32 2.53 -6.74 6.09
CA LEU A 32 3.26 -6.59 4.85
C LEU A 32 4.12 -5.32 4.88
N MET A 33 3.53 -4.18 5.22
CA MET A 33 4.26 -2.91 5.30
C MET A 33 5.42 -3.01 6.29
N LYS A 34 5.21 -3.61 7.47
CA LYS A 34 6.28 -3.84 8.46
C LYS A 34 7.41 -4.69 7.87
N ARG A 35 7.10 -5.77 7.14
CA ARG A 35 8.11 -6.61 6.47
C ARG A 35 8.89 -5.83 5.41
N MET A 36 8.23 -4.95 4.66
CA MET A 36 8.88 -4.11 3.65
C MET A 36 9.84 -3.10 4.28
N ILE A 37 9.43 -2.47 5.39
CA ILE A 37 10.29 -1.58 6.17
C ILE A 37 11.52 -2.34 6.67
N THR A 38 11.33 -3.52 7.26
CA THR A 38 12.45 -4.38 7.73
C THR A 38 13.38 -4.80 6.58
N ALA A 39 12.84 -4.99 5.38
CA ALA A 39 13.61 -5.30 4.17
C ALA A 39 14.35 -4.07 3.58
N GLY A 40 14.16 -2.87 4.13
CA GLY A 40 14.85 -1.65 3.70
C GLY A 40 14.11 -0.86 2.61
N ALA A 41 12.80 -1.07 2.43
CA ALA A 41 12.01 -0.27 1.49
C ALA A 41 11.97 1.21 1.92
N ALA A 42 12.28 2.11 0.99
CA ALA A 42 12.11 3.56 1.20
C ALA A 42 10.65 3.99 1.01
N GLY A 43 9.90 3.24 0.19
CA GLY A 43 8.48 3.41 0.02
C GLY A 43 7.79 2.15 -0.48
N VAL A 44 6.49 2.08 -0.26
CA VAL A 44 5.63 0.98 -0.67
C VAL A 44 4.36 1.57 -1.28
N HIS A 45 3.90 0.98 -2.38
CA HIS A 45 2.59 1.33 -2.92
C HIS A 45 1.58 0.19 -2.75
N PHE A 46 0.34 0.56 -2.47
CA PHE A 46 -0.82 -0.31 -2.36
C PHE A 46 -1.81 0.01 -3.49
N GLU A 47 -2.55 -0.99 -3.96
CA GLU A 47 -3.56 -0.85 -5.01
C GLU A 47 -4.94 -1.33 -4.54
N ASP A 48 -5.99 -0.77 -5.13
CA ASP A 48 -7.41 -0.98 -4.80
C ASP A 48 -8.04 -2.21 -5.49
N GLN A 49 -7.23 -3.10 -6.05
CA GLN A 49 -7.72 -4.36 -6.62
C GLN A 49 -8.01 -5.41 -5.54
N LEU A 50 -9.04 -6.23 -5.78
CA LEU A 50 -9.32 -7.43 -5.00
C LEU A 50 -8.14 -8.41 -5.11
N ALA A 51 -7.49 -8.69 -3.99
CA ALA A 51 -6.23 -9.43 -3.97
C ALA A 51 -6.33 -10.87 -4.53
N SER A 52 -7.48 -11.54 -4.39
CA SER A 52 -7.69 -12.91 -4.90
C SER A 52 -7.70 -12.98 -6.43
N VAL A 53 -8.00 -11.88 -7.13
CA VAL A 53 -8.12 -11.83 -8.59
C VAL A 53 -7.28 -10.73 -9.22
N LYS A 54 -6.31 -10.19 -8.49
CA LYS A 54 -5.46 -9.10 -8.93
C LYS A 54 -4.85 -9.35 -10.32
N LYS A 55 -4.86 -8.33 -11.18
CA LYS A 55 -4.27 -8.32 -12.52
C LYS A 55 -3.22 -7.23 -12.66
N CYS A 56 -2.37 -7.35 -13.68
CA CYS A 56 -1.53 -6.22 -14.09
C CYS A 56 -2.42 -5.07 -14.56
N GLY A 57 -2.01 -3.82 -14.34
CA GLY A 57 -2.86 -2.64 -14.62
C GLY A 57 -3.29 -2.49 -16.08
N HIS A 58 -2.56 -3.10 -17.01
CA HIS A 58 -2.82 -3.10 -18.45
C HIS A 58 -3.62 -4.31 -18.94
N LEU A 59 -4.09 -5.17 -18.02
CA LEU A 59 -4.92 -6.32 -18.35
C LEU A 59 -6.38 -6.03 -17.98
N GLY A 60 -7.31 -6.59 -18.76
CA GLY A 60 -8.73 -6.58 -18.44
C GLY A 60 -9.09 -7.52 -17.28
N GLY A 61 -10.34 -7.44 -16.83
CA GLY A 61 -10.86 -8.27 -15.73
C GLY A 61 -10.30 -7.88 -14.35
N LYS A 62 -9.95 -6.60 -14.18
CA LYS A 62 -9.62 -6.03 -12.86
C LYS A 62 -10.90 -5.86 -12.05
N VAL A 63 -10.83 -6.20 -10.77
CA VAL A 63 -11.93 -6.06 -9.82
C VAL A 63 -11.46 -5.15 -8.70
N LEU A 64 -12.14 -4.02 -8.50
CA LEU A 64 -11.86 -3.08 -7.43
C LEU A 64 -12.54 -3.51 -6.13
N VAL A 65 -11.95 -3.15 -5.00
CA VAL A 65 -12.63 -3.16 -3.70
C VAL A 65 -13.28 -1.79 -3.46
N PRO A 66 -14.23 -1.66 -2.51
CA PRO A 66 -14.83 -0.38 -2.21
C PRO A 66 -13.78 0.62 -1.71
N THR A 67 -13.96 1.91 -2.00
CA THR A 67 -13.04 2.99 -1.61
C THR A 67 -12.69 2.93 -0.13
N GLN A 68 -13.68 2.74 0.74
CA GLN A 68 -13.45 2.62 2.18
C GLN A 68 -12.51 1.45 2.53
N GLU A 69 -12.59 0.31 1.84
CA GLU A 69 -11.71 -0.83 2.07
C GLU A 69 -10.26 -0.51 1.65
N ALA A 70 -10.08 0.14 0.50
CA ALA A 70 -8.76 0.59 0.04
C ALA A 70 -8.14 1.57 1.04
N ILE A 71 -8.92 2.52 1.56
CA ILE A 71 -8.50 3.48 2.59
C ILE A 71 -8.07 2.75 3.88
N GLN A 72 -8.82 1.75 4.34
CA GLN A 72 -8.47 1.01 5.56
C GLN A 72 -7.12 0.28 5.41
N LYS A 73 -6.81 -0.25 4.22
CA LYS A 73 -5.48 -0.84 3.93
C LYS A 73 -4.37 0.22 4.00
N LEU A 74 -4.62 1.42 3.48
CA LEU A 74 -3.66 2.53 3.55
C LEU A 74 -3.43 2.99 5.00
N ILE A 75 -4.48 3.08 5.81
CA ILE A 75 -4.39 3.41 7.24
C ILE A 75 -3.56 2.34 7.97
N ALA A 76 -3.83 1.06 7.73
CA ALA A 76 -3.08 -0.04 8.33
C ALA A 76 -1.59 -0.02 7.93
N ALA A 77 -1.29 0.26 6.66
CA ALA A 77 0.09 0.44 6.20
C ALA A 77 0.76 1.65 6.87
N ARG A 78 0.06 2.78 6.98
CA ARG A 78 0.59 3.97 7.68
C ARG A 78 0.89 3.67 9.15
N LEU A 79 -0.03 2.99 9.82
CA LEU A 79 0.15 2.55 11.21
C LEU A 79 1.41 1.66 11.37
N ALA A 80 1.68 0.76 10.43
CA ALA A 80 2.91 -0.05 10.46
C ALA A 80 4.18 0.82 10.34
N SER A 81 4.14 1.88 9.52
CA SER A 81 5.24 2.85 9.41
C SER A 81 5.46 3.60 10.71
N ASP A 82 4.37 4.05 11.35
CA ASP A 82 4.38 4.80 12.60
C ASP A 82 4.91 3.94 13.76
N VAL A 83 4.42 2.70 13.90
CA VAL A 83 4.89 1.73 14.91
C VAL A 83 6.35 1.34 14.69
N SER A 84 6.81 1.30 13.42
CA SER A 84 8.21 1.03 13.09
C SER A 84 9.11 2.27 13.23
N ASN A 85 8.55 3.43 13.58
CA ASN A 85 9.23 4.72 13.69
C ASN A 85 10.05 5.06 12.44
N THR A 86 9.44 4.90 11.26
CA THR A 86 10.08 5.22 9.97
C THR A 86 9.23 6.19 9.16
N PRO A 87 9.84 7.14 8.42
CA PRO A 87 9.12 8.04 7.52
C PRO A 87 8.88 7.38 6.15
N THR A 88 8.54 6.09 6.12
CA THR A 88 8.40 5.33 4.87
C THR A 88 7.30 5.92 4.00
N ILE A 89 7.59 6.10 2.70
CA ILE A 89 6.65 6.70 1.75
C ILE A 89 5.54 5.69 1.42
N LEU A 90 4.29 6.09 1.61
CA LEU A 90 3.11 5.32 1.23
C LEU A 90 2.48 5.93 -0.02
N ILE A 91 2.31 5.13 -1.07
CA ILE A 91 1.70 5.54 -2.33
C ILE A 91 0.38 4.77 -2.53
N ALA A 92 -0.69 5.51 -2.78
CA ALA A 92 -1.96 4.93 -3.22
C ALA A 92 -1.97 4.85 -4.75
N ARG A 93 -2.21 3.66 -5.28
CA ARG A 93 -2.45 3.41 -6.70
C ARG A 93 -3.91 3.02 -6.87
N THR A 94 -4.59 3.63 -7.84
CA THR A 94 -5.90 3.17 -8.29
C THR A 94 -5.80 2.50 -9.64
N ASP A 95 -6.55 1.43 -9.85
CA ASP A 95 -6.70 0.75 -11.15
C ASP A 95 -8.06 1.03 -11.82
N ALA A 96 -8.83 2.00 -11.29
CA ALA A 96 -10.17 2.36 -11.73
C ALA A 96 -10.28 2.84 -13.18
N ASP A 97 -9.20 3.33 -13.78
CA ASP A 97 -9.17 3.81 -15.17
C ASP A 97 -9.58 2.73 -16.20
N ALA A 98 -9.27 1.47 -15.94
CA ALA A 98 -9.61 0.36 -16.85
C ALA A 98 -10.18 -0.87 -16.11
N ALA A 99 -10.79 -0.66 -14.94
CA ALA A 99 -11.49 -1.71 -14.21
C ALA A 99 -13.00 -1.61 -14.46
N ASP A 100 -13.61 -2.73 -14.81
CA ASP A 100 -15.04 -2.80 -15.13
C ASP A 100 -15.89 -3.39 -13.99
N LEU A 101 -15.25 -3.80 -12.90
CA LEU A 101 -15.89 -4.53 -11.80
C LEU A 101 -15.49 -3.93 -10.45
N VAL A 102 -16.45 -3.89 -9.53
CA VAL A 102 -16.26 -3.60 -8.11
C VAL A 102 -16.90 -4.71 -7.29
N THR A 103 -16.32 -5.07 -6.13
CA THR A 103 -16.83 -6.19 -5.32
C THR A 103 -18.17 -5.90 -4.64
N SER A 104 -18.50 -4.62 -4.39
CA SER A 104 -19.73 -4.20 -3.70
C SER A 104 -20.03 -2.73 -4.00
N ASP A 105 -21.31 -2.36 -3.92
CA ASP A 105 -21.86 -1.01 -4.00
C ASP A 105 -22.12 -0.38 -2.61
N VAL A 106 -21.58 -0.96 -1.54
CA VAL A 106 -21.77 -0.50 -0.15
C VAL A 106 -21.26 0.92 0.11
N ASP A 107 -20.28 1.39 -0.68
CA ASP A 107 -19.72 2.73 -0.55
C ASP A 107 -20.38 3.66 -1.58
N GLU A 108 -21.02 4.73 -1.10
CA GLU A 108 -21.63 5.76 -1.96
C GLU A 108 -20.60 6.43 -2.89
N LYS A 109 -19.33 6.44 -2.50
CA LYS A 109 -18.21 6.99 -3.28
C LYS A 109 -17.64 5.95 -4.28
N ARG A 110 -18.13 4.71 -4.22
CA ARG A 110 -17.65 3.47 -4.85
C ARG A 110 -16.22 3.11 -4.50
#